data_AF-A0A1I3HTJ3-F1
#
_entry.id   AF-A0A1I3HTJ3-F1
#
_cell.length_a   1.000
_cell.length_b   1.000
_cell.length_c   1.000
_cell.angle_alpha   90.00
_cell.angle_beta   90.00
_cell.angle_gamma   90.00
#
_symmetry.space_group_name_H-M   'P 1'
#
loop_
_entity.id
_entity.type
_entity.pdbx_description
1 polymer ?
#
loop_
_entity_poly.entity_id
_entity_poly.type
_entity_poly.pdbx_seq_one_letter_code
_entity_poly.pdbx_strand_id
1 'polypeptide(L)'
;MTPDDYARRFSPDDTPGQDALEAHLAARLGPAHRRLPLPAARRLKAALDPEAEAEPIDSVAIWARPAAEGAPAHLLYVGFGFSTLGYAPEAAGGEASGLGAEPVFRLAAAAPDPGAAPTWPPEMMTRLGRYALRDPEALVPGFLAAFEAPLSPEGEITALLMVPDPELEAADTPHGEVAFLLALGVTAAEAAALAEKRVTVAAMLAALEAAGQGRVTDLSRRGSVF
;
A
#
# COMPACT_ATOMS: atom_id res chain seq x y z
N MET A 1 -20.80 9.90 -10.57
CA MET A 1 -21.04 9.70 -12.03
C MET A 1 -22.08 8.61 -12.17
N THR A 2 -23.00 8.68 -13.13
CA THR A 2 -24.00 7.60 -13.33
C THR A 2 -23.43 6.48 -14.21
N PRO A 3 -23.95 5.24 -14.13
CA PRO A 3 -23.54 4.15 -15.03
C PRO A 3 -23.74 4.47 -16.53
N ASP A 4 -24.80 5.20 -16.88
CA ASP A 4 -25.08 5.60 -18.27
C ASP A 4 -24.06 6.63 -18.79
N ASP A 5 -23.63 7.57 -17.95
CA ASP A 5 -22.57 8.53 -18.30
C ASP A 5 -21.22 7.82 -18.41
N TYR A 6 -20.97 6.86 -17.51
CA TYR A 6 -19.77 6.04 -17.48
C TYR A 6 -19.60 5.25 -18.79
N ALA A 7 -20.63 4.51 -19.21
CA ALA A 7 -20.61 3.67 -20.41
C ALA A 7 -20.50 4.47 -21.73
N ARG A 8 -20.81 5.78 -21.70
CA ARG A 8 -20.56 6.68 -22.85
C ARG A 8 -19.12 7.16 -22.91
N ARG A 9 -18.42 7.20 -21.77
CA ARG A 9 -17.08 7.78 -21.63
C ARG A 9 -15.97 6.74 -21.74
N PHE A 10 -16.23 5.51 -21.34
CA PHE A 10 -15.24 4.44 -21.29
C PHE A 10 -15.68 3.22 -22.10
N SER A 11 -14.70 2.49 -22.60
CA SER A 11 -14.85 1.21 -23.31
C SER A 11 -14.39 0.04 -22.42
N PRO A 12 -14.81 -1.20 -22.72
CA PRO A 12 -14.40 -2.38 -21.95
C PRO A 12 -12.88 -2.62 -21.86
N ASP A 13 -12.11 -2.07 -22.80
CA ASP A 13 -10.64 -2.18 -22.83
C ASP A 13 -9.94 -1.08 -21.99
N ASP A 14 -10.70 -0.10 -21.48
CA ASP A 14 -10.16 1.00 -20.69
C ASP A 14 -9.93 0.61 -19.22
N THR A 15 -8.99 1.29 -18.58
CA THR A 15 -8.69 1.14 -17.14
C THR A 15 -8.87 2.46 -16.38
N PRO A 16 -10.08 3.03 -16.34
CA PRO A 16 -10.29 4.40 -15.89
C PRO A 16 -10.02 4.61 -14.39
N GLY A 17 -10.11 3.57 -13.57
CA GLY A 17 -9.66 3.59 -12.18
C GLY A 17 -8.14 3.68 -12.08
N GLN A 18 -7.43 2.84 -12.86
CA GLN A 18 -5.98 2.88 -12.92
C GLN A 18 -5.46 4.23 -13.44
N ASP A 19 -6.04 4.76 -14.51
CA ASP A 19 -5.64 6.03 -15.11
C ASP A 19 -5.81 7.20 -14.12
N ALA A 20 -6.90 7.21 -13.36
CA ALA A 20 -7.15 8.20 -12.32
C ALA A 20 -6.09 8.14 -11.21
N LEU A 21 -5.77 6.94 -10.72
CA LEU A 21 -4.75 6.75 -9.69
C LEU A 21 -3.35 7.11 -10.19
N GLU A 22 -3.00 6.73 -11.43
CA GLU A 22 -1.72 7.08 -12.03
C GLU A 22 -1.57 8.59 -12.23
N ALA A 23 -2.62 9.28 -12.68
CA ALA A 23 -2.61 10.74 -12.79
C ALA A 23 -2.44 11.41 -11.41
N HIS A 24 -3.18 10.93 -10.41
CA HIS A 24 -3.10 11.42 -9.02
C HIS A 24 -1.70 11.27 -8.42
N LEU A 25 -1.09 10.10 -8.61
CA LEU A 25 0.26 9.80 -8.13
C LEU A 25 1.31 10.57 -8.92
N ALA A 26 1.17 10.69 -10.24
CA ALA A 26 2.10 11.46 -11.08
C ALA A 26 2.11 12.94 -10.70
N ALA A 27 0.97 13.52 -10.32
CA ALA A 27 0.89 14.91 -9.85
C ALA A 27 1.67 15.16 -8.55
N ARG A 28 1.83 14.13 -7.69
CA ARG A 28 2.49 14.24 -6.38
C ARG A 28 3.93 13.75 -6.39
N LEU A 29 4.20 12.68 -7.11
CA LEU A 29 5.45 11.94 -7.08
C LEU A 29 6.25 12.03 -8.39
N GLY A 30 5.63 12.48 -9.48
CA GLY A 30 6.10 12.21 -10.83
C GLY A 30 5.86 10.75 -11.26
N PRO A 31 6.25 10.39 -12.51
CA PRO A 31 6.07 9.02 -13.00
C PRO A 31 6.83 8.01 -12.16
N ALA A 32 6.27 6.80 -12.04
CA ALA A 32 6.96 5.69 -11.38
C ALA A 32 8.26 5.35 -12.12
N HIS A 33 9.30 5.03 -11.37
CA HIS A 33 10.59 4.63 -11.94
C HIS A 33 10.56 3.19 -12.44
N ARG A 34 9.73 2.34 -11.81
CA ARG A 34 9.54 0.94 -12.18
C ARG A 34 8.11 0.51 -11.86
N ARG A 35 7.55 -0.35 -12.69
CA ARG A 35 6.32 -1.07 -12.39
C ARG A 35 6.57 -2.57 -12.46
N LEU A 36 6.16 -3.28 -11.41
CA LEU A 36 6.21 -4.72 -11.32
C LEU A 36 4.81 -5.27 -11.57
N PRO A 37 4.58 -6.03 -12.65
CA PRO A 37 3.33 -6.77 -12.78
C PRO A 37 3.23 -7.86 -11.71
N LEU A 38 2.01 -8.37 -11.47
CA LEU A 38 1.83 -9.67 -10.84
C LEU A 38 2.80 -10.72 -11.41
N PRO A 39 3.38 -11.58 -10.56
CA PRO A 39 4.17 -12.71 -11.04
C PRO A 39 3.41 -13.51 -12.11
N ALA A 40 4.05 -13.79 -13.24
CA ALA A 40 3.42 -14.43 -14.40
C ALA A 40 2.71 -15.75 -14.06
N ALA A 41 3.25 -16.50 -13.09
CA ALA A 41 2.64 -17.74 -12.59
C ALA A 41 1.25 -17.52 -11.97
N ARG A 42 1.02 -16.38 -11.29
CA ARG A 42 -0.27 -16.05 -10.68
C ARG A 42 -1.29 -15.61 -11.73
N ARG A 43 -0.85 -14.83 -12.72
CA ARG A 43 -1.69 -14.47 -13.89
C ARG A 43 -2.12 -15.71 -14.67
N LEU A 44 -1.20 -16.65 -14.88
CA LEU A 44 -1.50 -17.93 -15.52
C LEU A 44 -2.48 -18.76 -14.69
N LYS A 45 -2.29 -18.83 -13.36
CA LYS A 45 -3.22 -19.54 -12.47
C LYS A 45 -4.63 -18.97 -12.57
N ALA A 46 -4.79 -17.65 -12.43
CA ALA A 46 -6.10 -17.00 -12.53
C ALA A 46 -6.76 -17.21 -13.91
N ALA A 47 -5.98 -17.24 -14.99
CA ALA A 47 -6.48 -17.52 -16.33
C ALA A 47 -6.90 -18.98 -16.54
N LEU A 48 -6.26 -19.93 -15.85
CA LEU A 48 -6.54 -21.37 -15.96
C LEU A 48 -7.62 -21.84 -14.99
N ASP A 49 -7.82 -21.14 -13.89
CA ASP A 49 -8.77 -21.48 -12.83
C ASP A 49 -9.60 -20.23 -12.46
N PRO A 50 -10.75 -20.01 -13.11
CA PRO A 50 -11.62 -18.87 -12.86
C PRO A 50 -12.21 -18.84 -11.44
N GLU A 51 -12.20 -19.98 -10.74
CA GLU A 51 -12.66 -20.12 -9.36
C GLU A 51 -11.52 -19.90 -8.35
N ALA A 52 -10.29 -19.64 -8.83
CA ALA A 52 -9.16 -19.35 -7.96
C ALA A 52 -9.43 -18.06 -7.17
N GLU A 53 -9.00 -18.07 -5.91
CA GLU A 53 -9.06 -16.89 -5.04
C GLU A 53 -8.42 -15.68 -5.74
N ALA A 54 -9.15 -14.56 -5.74
CA ALA A 54 -8.73 -13.34 -6.41
C ALA A 54 -7.33 -12.91 -5.94
N GLU A 55 -6.47 -12.57 -6.89
CA GLU A 55 -5.19 -11.94 -6.58
C GLU A 55 -5.44 -10.45 -6.33
N PRO A 56 -5.25 -9.96 -5.10
CA PRO A 56 -5.71 -8.62 -4.71
C PRO A 56 -4.82 -7.49 -5.26
N ILE A 57 -3.66 -7.79 -5.83
CA ILE A 57 -2.77 -6.77 -6.38
C ILE A 57 -2.46 -7.17 -7.81
N ASP A 58 -2.73 -6.30 -8.78
CA ASP A 58 -2.43 -6.48 -10.20
C ASP A 58 -1.01 -6.05 -10.57
N SER A 59 -0.54 -4.99 -9.91
CA SER A 59 0.81 -4.45 -10.09
C SER A 59 1.27 -3.61 -8.91
N VAL A 60 2.57 -3.39 -8.81
CA VAL A 60 3.19 -2.48 -7.84
C VAL A 60 4.07 -1.48 -8.57
N ALA A 61 3.83 -0.19 -8.35
CA ALA A 61 4.68 0.89 -8.81
C ALA A 61 5.72 1.25 -7.75
N ILE A 62 6.94 1.58 -8.19
CA ILE A 62 8.08 1.84 -7.31
C ILE A 62 8.71 3.19 -7.66
N TRP A 63 8.97 4.00 -6.63
CA TRP A 63 9.73 5.23 -6.71
C TRP A 63 10.98 5.18 -5.82
N ALA A 64 12.07 5.75 -6.29
CA ALA A 64 13.17 6.16 -5.43
C ALA A 64 12.83 7.51 -4.80
N ARG A 65 12.96 7.60 -3.48
CA ARG A 65 12.73 8.84 -2.72
C ARG A 65 14.05 9.26 -2.07
N PRO A 66 14.56 10.46 -2.36
CA PRO A 66 15.72 10.98 -1.65
C PRO A 66 15.39 11.21 -0.18
N ALA A 67 16.42 11.33 0.66
CA ALA A 67 16.23 11.77 2.04
C ALA A 67 15.62 13.18 2.06
N ALA A 68 14.72 13.41 3.02
CA ALA A 68 14.09 14.70 3.28
C ALA A 68 14.12 14.96 4.79
N GLU A 69 13.73 16.17 5.20
CA GLU A 69 13.61 16.47 6.63
C GLU A 69 12.64 15.48 7.30
N GLY A 70 13.12 14.79 8.35
CA GLY A 70 12.33 13.82 9.10
C GLY A 70 12.20 12.42 8.50
N ALA A 71 12.65 12.17 7.26
CA ALA A 71 12.54 10.86 6.61
C ALA A 71 13.82 10.44 5.86
N PRO A 72 14.33 9.20 6.07
CA PRO A 72 15.48 8.70 5.34
C PRO A 72 15.15 8.46 3.86
N ALA A 73 16.20 8.37 3.03
CA ALA A 73 16.06 7.91 1.65
C ALA A 73 15.44 6.51 1.63
N HIS A 74 14.51 6.27 0.70
CA HIS A 74 13.71 5.04 0.69
C HIS A 74 13.19 4.67 -0.68
N LEU A 75 12.77 3.42 -0.81
CA LEU A 75 11.92 2.94 -1.89
C LEU A 75 10.46 3.06 -1.45
N LEU A 76 9.65 3.72 -2.26
CA LEU A 76 8.19 3.82 -2.09
C LEU A 76 7.53 2.82 -3.04
N TYR A 77 6.72 1.92 -2.49
CA TYR A 77 5.92 0.94 -3.20
C TYR A 77 4.44 1.32 -3.08
N VAL A 78 3.73 1.37 -4.19
CA VAL A 78 2.28 1.56 -4.22
C VAL A 78 1.66 0.40 -4.99
N GLY A 79 0.78 -0.35 -4.34
CA GLY A 79 0.01 -1.42 -4.95
C GLY A 79 -1.16 -0.86 -5.75
N PHE A 80 -1.60 -1.65 -6.73
CA PHE A 80 -2.82 -1.42 -7.51
C PHE A 80 -3.59 -2.72 -7.54
N GLY A 81 -4.86 -2.71 -7.16
CA GLY A 81 -5.76 -3.86 -7.26
C GLY A 81 -6.75 -4.01 -6.11
N PHE A 82 -6.58 -3.25 -5.02
CA PHE A 82 -7.59 -3.21 -3.95
C PHE A 82 -8.80 -2.38 -4.40
N SER A 83 -8.59 -1.40 -5.28
CA SER A 83 -9.63 -0.60 -5.89
C SER A 83 -10.09 -1.17 -7.25
N THR A 84 -11.23 -0.69 -7.76
CA THR A 84 -11.71 -1.05 -9.10
C THR A 84 -10.89 -0.31 -10.16
N LEU A 85 -10.00 -1.03 -10.85
CA LEU A 85 -9.08 -0.45 -11.84
C LEU A 85 -9.64 -0.38 -13.26
N GLY A 86 -10.27 -1.48 -13.71
CA GLY A 86 -10.76 -1.68 -15.07
C GLY A 86 -12.17 -1.14 -15.32
N TYR A 87 -12.70 -1.40 -16.50
CA TYR A 87 -14.07 -1.03 -16.86
C TYR A 87 -15.13 -1.71 -15.95
N ALA A 88 -15.86 -0.93 -15.15
CA ALA A 88 -16.91 -1.43 -14.25
C ALA A 88 -18.09 -0.43 -14.10
N PRO A 89 -19.04 -0.41 -15.04
CA PRO A 89 -20.14 0.55 -15.05
C PRO A 89 -21.05 0.46 -13.81
N GLU A 90 -21.20 -0.74 -13.24
CA GLU A 90 -21.95 -1.00 -12.01
C GLU A 90 -21.32 -0.36 -10.76
N ALA A 91 -20.00 -0.11 -10.79
CA ALA A 91 -19.28 0.56 -9.71
C ALA A 91 -19.26 2.10 -9.88
N ALA A 92 -19.79 2.62 -10.98
CA ALA A 92 -19.69 4.03 -11.31
C ALA A 92 -20.34 4.93 -10.23
N GLY A 93 -19.58 5.91 -9.75
CA GLY A 93 -20.05 6.88 -8.76
C GLY A 93 -20.34 6.32 -7.36
N GLY A 94 -19.79 5.16 -7.01
CA GLY A 94 -19.79 4.66 -5.63
C GLY A 94 -19.07 5.62 -4.67
N GLU A 95 -19.31 5.46 -3.36
CA GLU A 95 -18.60 6.23 -2.33
C GLU A 95 -17.13 5.81 -2.24
N ALA A 96 -16.85 4.51 -2.34
CA ALA A 96 -15.51 3.93 -2.34
C ALA A 96 -15.32 3.00 -3.54
N SER A 97 -14.13 3.04 -4.14
CA SER A 97 -13.77 2.16 -5.26
C SER A 97 -13.20 0.84 -4.74
N GLY A 98 -13.83 -0.29 -5.09
CA GLY A 98 -13.42 -1.62 -4.60
C GLY A 98 -13.40 -1.69 -3.08
N LEU A 99 -12.25 -2.04 -2.50
CA LEU A 99 -12.00 -2.04 -1.05
C LEU A 99 -11.76 -0.64 -0.46
N GLY A 100 -11.78 0.41 -1.28
CA GLY A 100 -11.67 1.81 -0.85
C GLY A 100 -10.25 2.28 -0.54
N ALA A 101 -9.23 1.46 -0.81
CA ALA A 101 -7.84 1.84 -0.56
C ALA A 101 -6.87 1.21 -1.55
N GLU A 102 -5.64 1.72 -1.60
CA GLU A 102 -4.47 1.03 -2.15
C GLU A 102 -3.36 0.94 -1.09
N PRO A 103 -2.62 -0.18 -1.02
CA PRO A 103 -1.57 -0.36 -0.03
C PRO A 103 -0.29 0.38 -0.43
N VAL A 104 0.35 1.00 0.54
CA VAL A 104 1.61 1.73 0.41
C VAL A 104 2.65 1.14 1.34
N PHE A 105 3.89 1.02 0.88
CA PHE A 105 5.01 0.61 1.73
C PHE A 105 6.25 1.46 1.44
N ARG A 106 6.94 1.91 2.49
CA ARG A 106 8.19 2.69 2.40
C ARG A 106 9.31 1.89 3.06
N LEU A 107 10.33 1.53 2.30
CA LEU A 107 11.49 0.75 2.76
C LEU A 107 12.75 1.59 2.73
N ALA A 108 13.39 1.79 3.89
CA ALA A 108 14.63 2.55 3.98
C ALA A 108 15.72 1.96 3.07
N ALA A 109 16.40 2.83 2.32
CA ALA A 109 17.49 2.46 1.44
C ALA A 109 18.43 3.67 1.29
N ALA A 110 19.70 3.51 1.70
CA ALA A 110 20.68 4.60 1.62
C ALA A 110 20.90 5.09 0.17
N ALA A 111 20.84 4.18 -0.80
CA ALA A 111 20.85 4.47 -2.23
C ALA A 111 19.64 3.76 -2.87
N PRO A 112 18.46 4.41 -2.91
CA PRO A 112 17.26 3.78 -3.43
C PRO A 112 17.37 3.60 -4.95
N ASP A 113 17.49 2.35 -5.39
CA ASP A 113 17.48 1.96 -6.80
C ASP A 113 16.26 1.08 -7.10
N PRO A 114 15.26 1.59 -7.85
CA PRO A 114 14.09 0.82 -8.24
C PRO A 114 14.43 -0.42 -9.08
N GLY A 115 15.54 -0.41 -9.83
CA GLY A 115 16.04 -1.56 -10.60
C GLY A 115 16.50 -2.72 -9.70
N ALA A 116 17.08 -2.40 -8.54
CA ALA A 116 17.53 -3.34 -7.53
C ALA A 116 16.55 -3.51 -6.35
N ALA A 117 15.34 -2.95 -6.46
CA ALA A 117 14.34 -3.02 -5.40
C ALA A 117 14.03 -4.47 -5.00
N PRO A 118 14.03 -4.80 -3.68
CA PRO A 118 13.65 -6.13 -3.21
C PRO A 118 12.24 -6.52 -3.68
N THR A 119 12.05 -7.82 -3.95
CA THR A 119 10.78 -8.38 -4.45
C THR A 119 9.85 -8.87 -3.34
N TRP A 120 10.33 -8.97 -2.10
CA TRP A 120 9.53 -9.42 -0.96
C TRP A 120 8.42 -8.41 -0.56
N PRO A 121 8.55 -7.06 -0.70
CA PRO A 121 7.48 -6.15 -0.31
C PRO A 121 6.20 -6.31 -1.16
N PRO A 122 6.25 -6.41 -2.51
CA PRO A 122 5.07 -6.78 -3.30
C PRO A 122 4.39 -8.08 -2.84
N GLU A 123 5.17 -9.10 -2.48
CA GLU A 123 4.62 -10.37 -1.98
C GLU A 123 3.93 -10.19 -0.62
N MET A 124 4.54 -9.44 0.29
CA MET A 124 3.95 -9.08 1.59
C MET A 124 2.65 -8.30 1.40
N MET A 125 2.65 -7.26 0.56
CA MET A 125 1.46 -6.46 0.25
C MET A 125 0.35 -7.34 -0.33
N THR A 126 0.69 -8.32 -1.16
CA THR A 126 -0.31 -9.26 -1.70
C THR A 126 -0.89 -10.14 -0.59
N ARG A 127 -0.10 -10.59 0.39
CA ARG A 127 -0.61 -11.35 1.54
C ARG A 127 -1.57 -10.51 2.38
N LEU A 128 -1.25 -9.23 2.61
CA LEU A 128 -2.16 -8.28 3.28
C LEU A 128 -3.47 -8.13 2.50
N GLY A 129 -3.40 -8.02 1.18
CA GLY A 129 -4.60 -7.94 0.34
C GLY A 129 -5.50 -9.17 0.44
N ARG A 130 -4.92 -10.37 0.48
CA ARG A 130 -5.72 -11.59 0.63
C ARG A 130 -6.39 -11.65 2.00
N TYR A 131 -5.71 -11.14 3.03
CA TYR A 131 -6.31 -10.99 4.34
C TYR A 131 -7.45 -9.95 4.30
N ALA A 132 -7.23 -8.78 3.71
CA ALA A 132 -8.22 -7.71 3.59
C ALA A 132 -9.48 -8.12 2.81
N LEU A 133 -9.35 -8.98 1.80
CA LEU A 133 -10.50 -9.56 1.08
C LEU A 133 -11.40 -10.43 1.98
N ARG A 134 -10.83 -11.00 3.06
CA ARG A 134 -11.57 -11.83 4.02
C ARG A 134 -12.02 -11.03 5.24
N ASP A 135 -11.22 -10.05 5.64
CA ASP A 135 -11.46 -9.18 6.79
C ASP A 135 -11.09 -7.73 6.45
N PRO A 136 -12.06 -6.91 5.99
CA PRO A 136 -11.82 -5.52 5.61
C PRO A 136 -11.33 -4.61 6.75
N GLU A 137 -11.46 -5.02 8.02
CA GLU A 137 -10.87 -4.29 9.17
C GLU A 137 -9.36 -4.12 9.02
N ALA A 138 -8.71 -4.99 8.24
CA ALA A 138 -7.29 -4.87 7.88
C ALA A 138 -6.91 -3.55 7.19
N LEU A 139 -7.89 -2.86 6.60
CA LEU A 139 -7.70 -1.59 5.90
C LEU A 139 -8.10 -0.40 6.78
N VAL A 140 -8.53 -0.61 8.02
CA VAL A 140 -8.89 0.48 8.92
C VAL A 140 -7.61 1.07 9.54
N PRO A 141 -7.44 2.41 9.53
CA PRO A 141 -6.36 3.08 10.24
C PRO A 141 -6.22 2.64 11.71
N GLY A 142 -5.02 2.24 12.11
CA GLY A 142 -4.72 1.70 13.43
C GLY A 142 -4.69 0.18 13.49
N PHE A 143 -5.07 -0.53 12.44
CA PHE A 143 -4.93 -1.98 12.37
C PHE A 143 -3.45 -2.40 12.47
N LEU A 144 -3.21 -3.47 13.23
CA LEU A 144 -1.88 -4.06 13.41
C LEU A 144 -1.85 -5.45 12.74
N ALA A 145 -1.12 -5.55 11.64
CA ALA A 145 -0.84 -6.83 10.99
C ALA A 145 0.45 -7.43 11.57
N ALA A 146 0.32 -8.37 12.51
CA ALA A 146 1.46 -9.07 13.09
C ALA A 146 1.93 -10.24 12.21
N PHE A 147 3.24 -10.49 12.20
CA PHE A 147 3.84 -11.62 11.52
C PHE A 147 4.35 -12.68 12.50
N GLU A 148 4.43 -13.92 12.04
CA GLU A 148 5.01 -15.03 12.83
C GLU A 148 6.53 -14.87 13.05
N ALA A 149 7.19 -14.13 12.16
CA ALA A 149 8.62 -13.86 12.20
C ALA A 149 8.91 -12.41 11.77
N PRO A 150 10.06 -11.83 12.16
CA PRO A 150 10.42 -10.49 11.71
C PRO A 150 10.55 -10.39 10.19
N LEU A 151 10.33 -9.17 9.66
CA LEU A 151 10.42 -8.89 8.22
C LEU A 151 11.83 -9.08 7.64
N SER A 152 12.86 -9.10 8.49
CA SER A 152 14.23 -9.49 8.11
C SER A 152 14.81 -10.45 9.15
N PRO A 153 15.70 -11.39 8.76
CA PRO A 153 16.20 -12.43 9.67
C PRO A 153 16.84 -11.92 10.97
N GLU A 154 17.46 -10.74 10.93
CA GLU A 154 18.12 -10.10 12.08
C GLU A 154 17.38 -8.84 12.56
N GLY A 155 16.19 -8.58 12.02
CA GLY A 155 15.42 -7.37 12.31
C GLY A 155 14.48 -7.54 13.49
N GLU A 156 14.04 -6.41 14.03
CA GLU A 156 13.08 -6.36 15.13
C GLU A 156 11.68 -5.94 14.68
N ILE A 157 11.49 -5.67 13.39
CA ILE A 157 10.18 -5.31 12.82
C ILE A 157 9.34 -6.56 12.66
N THR A 158 8.30 -6.71 13.48
CA THR A 158 7.46 -7.92 13.57
C THR A 158 6.00 -7.66 13.22
N ALA A 159 5.60 -6.41 13.03
CA ALA A 159 4.25 -6.06 12.64
C ALA A 159 4.24 -4.83 11.72
N LEU A 160 3.12 -4.65 11.02
CA LEU A 160 2.79 -3.44 10.29
C LEU A 160 1.63 -2.73 10.97
N LEU A 161 1.79 -1.42 11.18
CA LEU A 161 0.73 -0.52 11.57
C LEU A 161 0.16 0.15 10.31
N MET A 162 -1.14 -0.01 10.07
CA MET A 162 -1.84 0.61 8.95
C MET A 162 -2.20 2.05 9.31
N VAL A 163 -1.75 3.02 8.51
CA VAL A 163 -2.07 4.45 8.71
C VAL A 163 -2.35 5.13 7.37
N PRO A 164 -3.12 6.24 7.33
CA PRO A 164 -3.26 7.04 6.11
C PRO A 164 -1.89 7.58 5.68
N ASP A 165 -1.57 7.47 4.39
CA ASP A 165 -0.39 8.10 3.82
C ASP A 165 -0.63 9.61 3.67
N PRO A 166 0.19 10.46 4.32
CA PRO A 166 -0.06 11.90 4.38
C PRO A 166 0.39 12.62 3.09
N GLU A 167 1.23 11.97 2.28
CA GLU A 167 1.78 12.54 1.05
C GLU A 167 0.87 12.22 -0.13
N LEU A 168 0.32 11.01 -0.17
CA LEU A 168 -0.48 10.57 -1.31
C LEU A 168 -1.90 11.11 -1.28
N GLU A 169 -2.52 11.28 -0.10
CA GLU A 169 -3.92 11.73 0.07
C GLU A 169 -4.95 10.89 -0.71
N ALA A 170 -6.23 10.95 -0.35
CA ALA A 170 -7.26 10.21 -1.08
C ALA A 170 -7.39 10.70 -2.54
N ALA A 171 -7.68 9.76 -3.45
CA ALA A 171 -7.88 10.02 -4.86
C ALA A 171 -9.33 9.75 -5.27
N ASP A 172 -9.92 10.66 -6.03
CA ASP A 172 -11.20 10.44 -6.69
C ASP A 172 -11.01 9.59 -7.95
N THR A 173 -11.79 8.52 -8.05
CA THR A 173 -11.86 7.70 -9.28
C THR A 173 -13.28 7.68 -9.84
N PRO A 174 -13.44 7.30 -11.11
CA PRO A 174 -14.74 6.97 -11.71
C PRO A 174 -15.62 6.01 -10.88
N HIS A 175 -15.02 5.17 -10.04
CA HIS A 175 -15.69 4.15 -9.23
C HIS A 175 -15.84 4.53 -7.75
N GLY A 176 -15.39 5.73 -7.34
CA GLY A 176 -15.42 6.20 -5.96
C GLY A 176 -14.04 6.59 -5.42
N GLU A 177 -13.99 6.98 -4.15
CA GLU A 177 -12.76 7.41 -3.49
C GLU A 177 -11.83 6.22 -3.22
N VAL A 178 -10.51 6.46 -3.29
CA VAL A 178 -9.45 5.53 -2.94
C VAL A 178 -8.50 6.20 -1.96
N ALA A 179 -8.42 5.69 -0.74
CA ALA A 179 -7.40 6.09 0.23
C ALA A 179 -6.06 5.40 -0.06
N PHE A 180 -4.95 6.00 0.37
CA PHE A 180 -3.65 5.33 0.37
C PHE A 180 -3.29 4.95 1.80
N LEU A 181 -3.12 3.65 2.06
CA LEU A 181 -2.85 3.13 3.39
C LEU A 181 -1.41 2.66 3.49
N LEU A 182 -0.61 3.39 4.25
CA LEU A 182 0.75 3.03 4.58
C LEU A 182 0.79 1.89 5.59
N ALA A 183 1.43 0.80 5.18
CA ALA A 183 1.90 -0.27 6.04
C ALA A 183 3.24 0.13 6.67
N LEU A 184 3.23 0.61 7.92
CA LEU A 184 4.43 1.07 8.62
C LEU A 184 4.99 -0.02 9.54
N GLY A 185 6.24 -0.42 9.34
CA GLY A 185 6.90 -1.43 10.17
C GLY A 185 7.16 -0.96 11.60
N VAL A 186 6.67 -1.75 12.56
CA VAL A 186 6.86 -1.53 14.00
C VAL A 186 7.47 -2.75 14.68
N THR A 187 8.18 -2.52 15.77
CA THR A 187 8.74 -3.57 16.62
C THR A 187 7.67 -4.27 17.44
N ALA A 188 7.99 -5.44 18.00
CA ALA A 188 7.09 -6.15 18.90
C ALA A 188 6.67 -5.31 20.13
N ALA A 189 7.59 -4.54 20.70
CA ALA A 189 7.32 -3.69 21.85
C ALA A 189 6.36 -2.53 21.51
N GLU A 190 6.54 -1.92 20.34
CA GLU A 190 5.67 -0.87 19.81
C GLU A 190 4.27 -1.40 19.47
N ALA A 191 4.19 -2.56 18.82
CA ALA A 191 2.93 -3.22 18.52
C ALA A 191 2.17 -3.56 19.81
N ALA A 192 2.86 -4.09 20.83
CA ALA A 192 2.26 -4.34 22.14
C ALA A 192 1.78 -3.05 22.82
N ALA A 193 2.56 -1.96 22.73
CA ALA A 193 2.16 -0.67 23.30
C ALA A 193 0.90 -0.09 22.66
N LEU A 194 0.74 -0.25 21.34
CA LEU A 194 -0.45 0.14 20.59
C LEU A 194 -1.64 -0.75 20.95
N ALA A 195 -1.46 -2.07 20.94
CA ALA A 195 -2.52 -3.04 21.24
C ALA A 195 -3.07 -2.88 22.67
N GLU A 196 -2.19 -2.63 23.64
CA GLU A 196 -2.53 -2.36 25.04
C GLU A 196 -3.00 -0.92 25.28
N LYS A 197 -3.04 -0.09 24.23
CA LYS A 197 -3.43 1.33 24.28
C LYS A 197 -2.58 2.17 25.26
N ARG A 198 -1.34 1.74 25.52
CA ARG A 198 -0.34 2.54 26.27
C ARG A 198 0.14 3.74 25.46
N VAL A 199 0.12 3.62 24.13
CA VAL A 199 0.49 4.66 23.18
C VAL A 199 -0.61 4.77 22.12
N THR A 200 -0.94 5.99 21.69
CA THR A 200 -1.87 6.22 20.58
C THR A 200 -1.14 6.16 19.24
N VAL A 201 -1.86 5.88 18.14
CA VAL A 201 -1.26 5.92 16.79
C VAL A 201 -0.59 7.27 16.51
N ALA A 202 -1.22 8.39 16.88
CA ALA A 202 -0.64 9.71 16.71
C ALA A 202 0.66 9.89 17.49
N ALA A 203 0.73 9.40 18.74
CA ALA A 203 1.94 9.46 19.55
C ALA A 203 3.06 8.56 18.99
N MET A 204 2.73 7.37 18.47
CA MET A 204 3.67 6.49 17.78
C MET A 204 4.28 7.18 16.55
N LEU A 205 3.44 7.77 15.70
CA LEU A 205 3.91 8.48 14.51
C LEU A 205 4.80 9.67 14.86
N ALA A 206 4.45 10.44 15.90
CA ALA A 206 5.27 11.55 16.38
C ALA A 206 6.61 11.09 16.94
N ALA A 207 6.65 9.96 17.65
CA ALA A 207 7.89 9.40 18.20
C ALA A 207 8.83 8.90 17.08
N LEU A 208 8.30 8.24 16.05
CA LEU A 208 9.07 7.81 14.88
C LEU A 208 9.65 8.99 14.10
N GLU A 209 8.86 10.06 13.93
CA GLU A 209 9.32 11.31 13.32
C GLU A 209 10.47 11.94 14.13
N ALA A 210 10.30 12.07 15.46
CA ALA A 210 11.32 12.62 16.35
C ALA A 210 12.61 11.78 16.38
N ALA A 211 12.51 10.47 16.15
CA ALA A 211 13.64 9.56 16.03
C ALA A 211 14.29 9.57 14.62
N GLY A 212 13.84 10.43 13.71
CA GLY A 212 14.35 10.53 12.33
C GLY A 212 14.01 9.32 11.45
N GLN A 213 13.08 8.48 11.88
CA GLN A 213 12.58 7.34 11.10
C GLN A 213 11.47 7.79 10.14
N GLY A 214 10.72 8.82 10.54
CA GLY A 214 9.56 9.32 9.85
C GLY A 214 8.53 8.21 9.65
N ARG A 215 7.93 8.16 8.45
CA ARG A 215 7.00 7.11 8.04
C ARG A 215 7.67 6.04 7.16
N VAL A 216 8.95 5.74 7.40
CA VAL A 216 9.73 4.77 6.63
C VAL A 216 10.05 3.55 7.50
N THR A 217 9.88 2.36 6.93
CA THR A 217 10.30 1.11 7.58
C THR A 217 11.79 0.90 7.37
N ASP A 218 12.57 1.02 8.45
CA ASP A 218 13.99 0.67 8.47
C ASP A 218 14.21 -0.71 9.11
N LEU A 219 14.65 -1.69 8.32
CA LEU A 219 14.94 -3.05 8.77
C LEU A 219 16.23 -3.15 9.60
N SER A 220 17.07 -2.11 9.56
CA SER A 220 18.28 -2.01 10.39
C SER A 220 17.98 -1.46 11.78
N ARG A 221 16.77 -0.92 12.01
CA ARG A 221 16.35 -0.41 13.33
C ARG A 221 16.43 -1.51 14.39
N ARG A 222 17.09 -1.17 15.50
CA ARG A 222 17.24 -2.02 16.69
C ARG A 222 16.60 -1.25 17.84
N GLY A 223 15.53 -1.79 18.41
CA GLY A 223 14.80 -1.18 19.51
C GLY A 223 13.57 -0.35 19.11
N SER A 224 12.71 -0.21 20.12
CA SER A 224 11.52 0.63 20.16
C SER A 224 11.89 2.11 20.25
N VAL A 225 11.05 3.00 19.71
CA VAL A 225 11.16 4.45 19.95
C VAL A 225 10.63 4.90 21.32
N PHE A 226 10.12 3.95 22.11
CA PHE A 226 9.69 4.08 23.51
C PHE A 226 10.53 3.21 24.44
#